data_AF-A0A453MXP3-F1
#
_entry.id   AF-A0A453MXP3-F1
#
_cell.length_a   1.000
_cell.length_b   1.000
_cell.length_c   1.000
_cell.angle_alpha   90.00
_cell.angle_beta   90.00
_cell.angle_gamma   90.00
#
_symmetry.space_group_name_H-M   'P 1'
#
loop_
_entity.id
_entity.type
_entity.pdbx_description
1 polymer ?
#
loop_
_entity_poly.entity_id
_entity_poly.type
_entity_poly.pdbx_seq_one_letter_code
_entity_poly.pdbx_strand_id
1 'polypeptide(L)'
;MEKLSLVLPDTSPYVPQQFGSCAVVGNSGDLLKTKFGDEIDSYDVVIRENGAPVQNYTEYVGEKSTFRLLNRGSAKALDKVVELDETKKEALIVKTTIHDVMNKMIRELPITNPVYLMLGTSFGSSAKGTGLKALEFALSICDSVDMYGFTVDPGYKEWTRYFSESRKGHTPLHGRAYYQMMECL
;
A
#
# COMPACT_ATOMS: atom_id res chain seq x y z
N MET A 1 -16.32 13.21 18.82
CA MET A 1 -15.17 12.67 19.56
C MET A 1 -14.58 11.58 18.69
N GLU A 2 -13.44 11.82 18.04
CA GLU A 2 -12.84 10.85 17.12
C GLU A 2 -12.49 9.57 17.91
N LYS A 3 -13.09 8.44 17.55
CA LYS A 3 -12.87 7.13 18.20
C LYS A 3 -11.54 6.50 17.74
N LEU A 4 -10.47 7.30 17.71
CA LEU A 4 -9.13 6.88 17.29
C LEU A 4 -8.55 5.79 18.22
N SER A 5 -8.96 5.78 19.49
CA SER A 5 -8.50 4.83 20.51
C SER A 5 -8.97 3.39 20.29
N LEU A 6 -10.04 3.17 19.53
CA LEU A 6 -10.62 1.82 19.36
C LEU A 6 -9.82 0.93 18.40
N VAL A 7 -8.86 1.50 17.67
CA VAL A 7 -8.15 0.83 16.57
C VAL A 7 -6.62 0.87 16.76
N LEU A 8 -6.11 1.78 17.59
CA LEU A 8 -4.67 1.86 17.87
C LEU A 8 -4.32 1.01 19.10
N PRO A 9 -3.33 0.10 19.00
CA PRO A 9 -2.79 -0.56 20.19
C PRO A 9 -2.06 0.47 21.07
N ASP A 10 -2.06 0.25 22.39
CA ASP A 10 -1.37 1.12 23.36
C ASP A 10 0.16 1.11 23.21
N THR A 11 0.70 0.08 22.56
CA THR A 11 2.12 -0.06 22.23
C THR A 11 2.27 -0.24 20.73
N SER A 12 3.37 0.28 20.16
CA SER A 12 3.67 0.03 18.75
C SER A 12 3.76 -1.48 18.53
N PRO A 13 2.93 -2.06 17.64
CA PRO A 13 2.93 -3.50 17.38
C PRO A 13 4.18 -3.93 16.61
N TYR A 14 4.90 -2.96 16.02
CA TYR A 14 6.11 -3.20 15.26
C TYR A 14 7.28 -2.42 15.82
N VAL A 15 8.44 -3.06 15.80
CA VAL A 15 9.73 -2.52 16.26
C VAL A 15 10.70 -2.41 15.07
N PRO A 16 11.75 -1.58 15.18
CA PRO A 16 12.79 -1.52 14.16
C PRO A 16 13.40 -2.90 13.86
N GLN A 17 13.61 -3.19 12.57
CA GLN A 17 14.29 -4.42 12.10
C GLN A 17 13.66 -5.72 12.62
N GLN A 18 12.33 -5.74 12.69
CA GLN A 18 11.56 -6.92 13.07
C GLN A 18 11.57 -8.01 11.98
N PHE A 19 11.73 -7.62 10.72
CA PHE A 19 11.71 -8.51 9.55
C PHE A 19 13.01 -8.39 8.76
N GLY A 20 13.42 -9.47 8.10
CA GLY A 20 14.62 -9.45 7.26
C GLY A 20 14.38 -8.66 5.97
N SER A 21 13.55 -9.22 5.09
CA SER A 21 13.36 -8.70 3.74
C SER A 21 11.90 -8.29 3.47
N CYS A 22 11.73 -7.12 2.87
CA CYS A 22 10.41 -6.59 2.52
C CYS A 22 10.30 -6.19 1.05
N ALA A 23 9.24 -6.66 0.39
CA ALA A 23 8.85 -6.15 -0.92
C ALA A 23 7.72 -5.14 -0.78
N VAL A 24 7.91 -3.95 -1.32
CA VAL A 24 6.83 -2.96 -1.49
C VAL A 24 6.37 -3.00 -2.94
N VAL A 25 5.10 -3.35 -3.15
CA VAL A 25 4.50 -3.53 -4.47
C VAL A 25 3.55 -2.36 -4.75
N GLY A 26 4.04 -1.44 -5.57
CA GLY A 26 3.29 -0.34 -6.14
C GLY A 26 2.30 -0.82 -7.21
N ASN A 27 1.74 0.14 -7.94
CA ASN A 27 0.60 -0.12 -8.84
C ASN A 27 0.90 0.08 -10.32
N SER A 28 2.14 0.43 -10.71
CA SER A 28 2.47 0.72 -12.12
C SER A 28 2.15 -0.45 -13.06
N GLY A 29 1.66 -0.13 -14.25
CA GLY A 29 1.44 -1.11 -15.32
C GLY A 29 2.71 -1.80 -15.80
N ASP A 30 3.89 -1.24 -15.52
CA ASP A 30 5.17 -1.86 -15.86
C ASP A 30 5.42 -3.18 -15.16
N LEU A 31 4.70 -3.46 -14.06
CA LEU A 31 4.72 -4.78 -13.42
C LEU A 31 4.35 -5.90 -14.40
N LEU A 32 3.57 -5.63 -15.44
CA LEU A 32 3.19 -6.63 -16.45
C LEU A 32 4.30 -6.93 -17.48
N LYS A 33 5.44 -6.21 -17.43
CA LYS A 33 6.56 -6.42 -18.37
C LYS A 33 7.50 -7.54 -17.94
N THR A 34 7.50 -7.89 -16.65
CA THR A 34 8.41 -8.86 -16.06
C THR A 34 7.67 -9.70 -15.04
N LYS A 35 7.92 -11.01 -15.05
CA LYS A 35 7.27 -11.97 -14.15
C LYS A 35 7.96 -11.99 -12.78
N PHE A 36 7.66 -11.00 -11.93
CA PHE A 36 8.27 -10.89 -10.59
C PHE A 36 7.54 -11.74 -9.52
N GLY A 37 6.49 -12.49 -9.88
CA GLY A 37 5.61 -13.12 -8.89
C GLY A 37 6.32 -13.99 -7.86
N ASP A 38 7.13 -14.94 -8.32
CA ASP A 38 7.87 -15.86 -7.45
C ASP A 38 8.92 -15.12 -6.59
N GLU A 39 9.55 -14.07 -7.15
CA GLU A 39 10.53 -13.25 -6.46
C GLU A 39 9.86 -12.45 -5.33
N ILE A 40 8.75 -11.77 -5.62
CA ILE A 40 7.96 -11.02 -4.63
C ILE A 40 7.49 -11.94 -3.50
N ASP A 41 7.03 -13.15 -3.83
CA ASP A 41 6.56 -14.11 -2.84
C ASP A 41 7.68 -14.75 -2.02
N SER A 42 8.97 -14.52 -2.36
CA SER A 42 10.11 -15.00 -1.58
C SER A 42 10.42 -14.12 -0.35
N TYR A 43 9.97 -12.86 -0.33
CA TYR A 43 10.22 -11.92 0.77
C TYR A 43 9.50 -12.31 2.06
N ASP A 44 10.05 -11.96 3.22
CA ASP A 44 9.42 -12.22 4.52
C ASP A 44 8.09 -11.46 4.64
N VAL A 45 8.06 -10.24 4.12
CA VAL A 45 6.91 -9.34 4.17
C VAL A 45 6.63 -8.78 2.78
N VAL A 46 5.36 -8.80 2.37
CA VAL A 46 4.90 -8.13 1.15
C VAL A 46 3.89 -7.05 1.52
N ILE A 47 4.18 -5.81 1.13
CA ILE A 47 3.35 -4.64 1.38
C ILE A 47 2.69 -4.21 0.07
N ARG A 48 1.36 -4.27 0.03
CA ARG A 48 0.53 -3.86 -1.12
C ARG A 48 -0.19 -2.55 -0.83
N GLU A 49 -0.73 -1.94 -1.87
CA GLU A 49 -1.38 -0.63 -1.76
C GLU A 49 -2.81 -0.61 -2.28
N ASN A 50 -3.70 0.02 -1.53
CA ASN A 50 -5.04 0.40 -1.97
C ASN A 50 -5.83 -0.83 -2.48
N GLY A 51 -6.69 -0.65 -3.49
CA GLY A 51 -7.47 -1.73 -4.09
C GLY A 51 -6.76 -2.50 -5.20
N ALA A 52 -5.46 -2.77 -5.07
CA ALA A 52 -4.68 -3.49 -6.06
C ALA A 52 -4.92 -5.01 -5.96
N PRO A 53 -5.53 -5.66 -6.97
CA PRO A 53 -5.81 -7.09 -6.96
C PRO A 53 -4.55 -7.90 -7.28
N VAL A 54 -4.52 -9.16 -6.84
CA VAL A 54 -3.49 -10.14 -7.26
C VAL A 54 -4.04 -11.19 -8.21
N GLN A 55 -5.34 -11.49 -8.11
CA GLN A 55 -6.02 -12.45 -8.97
C GLN A 55 -5.85 -12.09 -10.45
N ASN A 56 -5.49 -13.08 -11.27
CA ASN A 56 -5.13 -12.96 -12.69
C ASN A 56 -3.78 -12.27 -12.98
N TYR A 57 -3.05 -11.82 -11.96
CA TYR A 57 -1.75 -11.15 -12.10
C TYR A 57 -0.63 -11.83 -11.29
N THR A 58 -0.90 -12.98 -10.69
CA THR A 58 -0.01 -13.65 -9.71
C THR A 58 1.38 -13.92 -10.27
N GLU A 59 1.49 -14.29 -11.55
CA GLU A 59 2.77 -14.43 -12.28
C GLU A 59 3.65 -13.16 -12.24
N TYR A 60 3.03 -11.99 -12.19
CA TYR A 60 3.70 -10.69 -12.25
C TYR A 60 3.89 -10.07 -10.88
N VAL A 61 2.90 -10.20 -10.00
CA VAL A 61 2.84 -9.45 -8.73
C VAL A 61 2.82 -10.33 -7.48
N GLY A 62 2.83 -11.66 -7.62
CA GLY A 62 2.78 -12.62 -6.53
C GLY A 62 1.40 -12.74 -5.89
N GLU A 63 1.25 -13.70 -4.98
CA GLU A 63 0.05 -13.94 -4.17
C GLU A 63 0.20 -13.46 -2.73
N LYS A 64 1.42 -13.45 -2.18
CA LYS A 64 1.67 -13.11 -0.77
C LYS A 64 1.25 -11.67 -0.50
N SER A 65 0.54 -11.47 0.60
CA SER A 65 0.26 -10.14 1.13
C SER A 65 0.28 -10.18 2.65
N THR A 66 1.15 -9.38 3.25
CA THR A 66 1.28 -9.27 4.71
C THR A 66 0.60 -8.00 5.19
N PHE A 67 0.83 -6.88 4.49
CA PHE A 67 0.25 -5.59 4.82
C PHE A 67 -0.40 -4.95 3.60
N ARG A 68 -1.47 -4.19 3.83
CA ARG A 68 -2.02 -3.30 2.81
C ARG A 68 -2.27 -1.90 3.33
N LEU A 69 -1.61 -0.94 2.70
CA LEU A 69 -1.80 0.47 3.02
C LEU A 69 -2.95 1.07 2.21
N LEU A 70 -3.89 1.71 2.91
CA LEU A 70 -5.11 2.26 2.31
C LEU A 70 -5.13 3.78 2.39
N ASN A 71 -5.24 4.43 1.22
CA ASN A 71 -5.65 5.83 1.16
C ASN A 71 -7.13 6.01 1.55
N ARG A 72 -7.56 7.28 1.68
CA ARG A 72 -8.95 7.63 2.03
C ARG A 72 -9.99 7.05 1.08
N GLY A 73 -9.69 6.97 -0.22
CA GLY A 73 -10.60 6.42 -1.22
C GLY A 73 -10.82 4.91 -1.03
N SER A 74 -9.74 4.15 -0.91
CA SER A 74 -9.80 2.71 -0.67
C SER A 74 -10.35 2.36 0.70
N ALA A 75 -10.04 3.14 1.73
CA ALA A 75 -10.58 2.92 3.07
C ALA A 75 -12.11 3.15 3.14
N LYS A 76 -12.68 3.97 2.24
CA LYS A 76 -14.15 4.10 2.10
C LYS A 76 -14.80 2.91 1.40
N ALA A 77 -14.03 2.12 0.67
CA ALA A 77 -14.47 0.92 -0.04
C ALA A 77 -13.83 -0.33 0.60
N LEU A 78 -13.76 -0.34 1.93
CA LEU A 78 -13.08 -1.38 2.71
C LEU A 78 -13.69 -2.77 2.49
N ASP A 79 -15.01 -2.84 2.27
CA ASP A 79 -15.73 -4.05 1.86
C ASP A 79 -15.08 -4.71 0.65
N LYS A 80 -14.82 -3.93 -0.41
CA LYS A 80 -14.19 -4.40 -1.64
C LYS A 80 -12.71 -4.73 -1.46
N VAL A 81 -12.03 -4.04 -0.55
CA VAL A 81 -10.61 -4.30 -0.26
C VAL A 81 -10.45 -5.63 0.45
N VAL A 82 -11.30 -5.93 1.43
CA VAL A 82 -11.26 -7.18 2.20
C VAL A 82 -11.54 -8.39 1.30
N GLU A 83 -12.34 -8.22 0.24
CA GLU A 83 -12.58 -9.25 -0.78
C GLU A 83 -11.34 -9.58 -1.63
N LEU A 84 -10.30 -8.73 -1.65
CA LEU A 84 -9.08 -8.98 -2.44
C LEU A 84 -8.14 -9.99 -1.79
N ASP A 85 -8.22 -10.18 -0.46
CA ASP A 85 -7.40 -11.13 0.28
C ASP A 85 -8.22 -12.37 0.65
N GLU A 86 -8.21 -13.37 -0.24
CA GLU A 86 -8.88 -14.65 -0.01
C GLU A 86 -8.35 -15.36 1.26
N THR A 87 -7.08 -15.13 1.62
CA THR A 87 -6.44 -15.79 2.77
C THR A 87 -6.86 -15.19 4.11
N LYS A 88 -7.36 -13.94 4.11
CA LYS A 88 -7.69 -13.15 5.31
C LYS A 88 -6.53 -13.09 6.30
N LYS A 89 -5.30 -12.98 5.79
CA LYS A 89 -4.05 -12.88 6.57
C LYS A 89 -3.41 -11.51 6.49
N GLU A 90 -3.93 -10.64 5.64
CA GLU A 90 -3.43 -9.28 5.48
C GLU A 90 -3.81 -8.40 6.68
N ALA A 91 -2.85 -7.62 7.18
CA ALA A 91 -3.10 -6.55 8.13
C ALA A 91 -3.27 -5.21 7.38
N LEU A 92 -4.31 -4.45 7.74
CA LEU A 92 -4.66 -3.22 7.03
C LEU A 92 -4.09 -2.01 7.75
N ILE A 93 -3.47 -1.09 7.00
CA ILE A 93 -2.91 0.16 7.53
C ILE A 93 -3.58 1.33 6.84
N VAL A 94 -4.41 2.07 7.57
CA VAL A 94 -5.18 3.20 7.02
C VAL A 94 -4.41 4.49 7.25
N LYS A 95 -4.02 5.19 6.16
CA LYS A 95 -3.23 6.44 6.24
C LYS A 95 -4.06 7.73 6.33
N THR A 96 -5.29 7.61 6.82
CA THR A 96 -6.25 8.71 6.99
C THR A 96 -6.93 8.59 8.34
N THR A 97 -7.60 9.66 8.79
CA THR A 97 -8.49 9.57 9.93
C THR A 97 -9.64 8.59 9.67
N ILE A 98 -9.96 7.77 10.66
CA ILE A 98 -11.13 6.90 10.64
C ILE A 98 -12.34 7.68 11.16
N HIS A 99 -13.42 7.69 10.37
CA HIS A 99 -14.72 8.25 10.75
C HIS A 99 -15.69 7.13 11.13
N ASP A 100 -16.85 7.50 11.68
CA ASP A 100 -17.85 6.54 12.20
C ASP A 100 -18.25 5.44 11.20
N VAL A 101 -18.35 5.79 9.92
CA VAL A 101 -18.64 4.81 8.85
C VAL A 101 -17.53 3.77 8.72
N MET A 102 -16.26 4.20 8.66
CA MET A 102 -15.14 3.25 8.61
C MET A 102 -15.05 2.42 9.88
N ASN A 103 -15.28 3.03 11.05
CA ASN A 103 -15.32 2.31 12.33
C ASN A 103 -16.39 1.21 12.34
N LYS A 104 -17.55 1.49 11.75
CA LYS A 104 -18.62 0.51 11.59
C LYS A 104 -18.17 -0.63 10.66
N MET A 105 -17.61 -0.29 9.49
CA MET A 105 -17.09 -1.29 8.53
C MET A 105 -16.02 -2.19 9.15
N ILE A 106 -15.05 -1.63 9.89
CA ILE A 106 -13.99 -2.41 10.55
C ILE A 106 -14.55 -3.44 11.54
N ARG A 107 -15.70 -3.15 12.16
CA ARG A 107 -16.35 -4.06 13.13
C ARG A 107 -17.25 -5.10 12.49
N GLU A 108 -17.84 -4.78 11.36
CA GLU A 108 -18.87 -5.61 10.72
C GLU A 108 -18.30 -6.50 9.61
N LEU A 109 -17.22 -6.08 8.96
CA LEU A 109 -16.54 -6.87 7.94
C LEU A 109 -15.72 -8.00 8.58
N PRO A 110 -15.52 -9.13 7.88
CA PRO A 110 -14.81 -10.29 8.39
C PRO A 110 -13.27 -10.08 8.36
N ILE A 111 -12.79 -9.02 9.01
CA ILE A 111 -11.37 -8.70 9.15
C ILE A 111 -10.86 -9.41 10.41
N THR A 112 -9.94 -10.33 10.21
CA THR A 112 -9.36 -11.19 11.27
C THR A 112 -8.15 -10.56 11.93
N ASN A 113 -7.36 -9.78 11.18
CA ASN A 113 -6.17 -9.10 11.69
C ASN A 113 -6.48 -7.70 12.20
N PRO A 114 -5.61 -7.13 13.06
CA PRO A 114 -5.76 -5.75 13.48
C PRO A 114 -5.69 -4.78 12.28
N VAL A 115 -6.51 -3.73 12.35
CA VAL A 115 -6.42 -2.57 11.47
C VAL A 115 -5.59 -1.51 12.21
N TYR A 116 -4.59 -0.95 11.55
CA TYR A 116 -3.73 0.08 12.11
C TYR A 116 -3.98 1.44 11.45
N LEU A 117 -3.63 2.50 12.18
CA LEU A 117 -3.67 3.87 11.66
C LEU A 117 -2.26 4.39 11.50
N MET A 118 -1.96 4.92 10.32
CA MET A 118 -0.71 5.64 10.05
C MET A 118 -1.03 7.13 9.89
N LEU A 119 -0.92 7.87 10.99
CA LEU A 119 -1.16 9.30 11.02
C LEU A 119 0.12 10.06 10.66
N GLY A 120 -0.01 11.11 9.86
CA GLY A 120 1.06 12.01 9.45
C GLY A 120 0.49 13.28 8.84
N THR A 121 1.25 14.04 8.06
CA THR A 121 0.70 15.13 7.25
C THR A 121 -0.26 14.56 6.19
N SER A 122 -1.53 14.40 6.53
CA SER A 122 -2.57 13.81 5.67
C SER A 122 -3.37 14.85 4.88
N PHE A 123 -3.04 16.14 5.00
CA PHE A 123 -3.80 17.24 4.40
C PHE A 123 -2.93 18.18 3.55
N GLY A 124 -3.46 18.60 2.41
CA GLY A 124 -2.84 19.59 1.52
C GLY A 124 -1.76 19.04 0.60
N SER A 125 -0.95 19.94 0.03
CA SER A 125 0.15 19.64 -0.90
C SER A 125 1.29 18.81 -0.28
N SER A 126 1.35 18.73 1.05
CA SER A 126 2.37 17.97 1.78
C SER A 126 1.98 16.51 2.06
N ALA A 127 0.81 16.06 1.58
CA ALA A 127 0.34 14.70 1.77
C ALA A 127 1.13 13.70 0.92
N LYS A 128 1.86 12.79 1.57
CA LYS A 128 2.66 11.75 0.89
C LYS A 128 1.77 10.70 0.23
N GLY A 129 2.21 10.21 -0.94
CA GLY A 129 1.59 9.10 -1.68
C GLY A 129 1.48 7.83 -0.83
N THR A 130 0.59 6.90 -1.20
CA THR A 130 0.45 5.64 -0.44
C THR A 130 1.74 4.84 -0.49
N GLY A 131 2.38 4.74 -1.67
CA GLY A 131 3.64 4.05 -1.80
C GLY A 131 4.78 4.62 -0.99
N LEU A 132 4.94 5.95 -0.91
CA LEU A 132 5.96 6.50 -0.03
C LEU A 132 5.69 6.21 1.45
N LYS A 133 4.41 6.20 1.86
CA LYS A 133 4.08 5.74 3.22
C LYS A 133 4.36 4.25 3.42
N ALA A 134 4.19 3.43 2.38
CA ALA A 134 4.53 2.01 2.42
C ALA A 134 6.05 1.80 2.53
N LEU A 135 6.85 2.59 1.80
CA LEU A 135 8.30 2.59 1.89
C LEU A 135 8.79 3.06 3.26
N GLU A 136 8.27 4.18 3.78
CA GLU A 136 8.59 4.65 5.13
C GLU A 136 8.27 3.59 6.18
N PHE A 137 7.15 2.88 6.03
CA PHE A 137 6.77 1.79 6.91
C PHE A 137 7.73 0.60 6.79
N ALA A 138 8.03 0.14 5.57
CA ALA A 138 8.96 -0.95 5.31
C ALA A 138 10.35 -0.65 5.88
N LEU A 139 10.91 0.53 5.57
CA LEU A 139 12.21 0.97 6.07
C LEU A 139 12.26 1.07 7.60
N SER A 140 11.10 1.23 8.26
CA SER A 140 11.04 1.29 9.72
C SER A 140 10.99 -0.07 10.40
N ILE A 141 10.66 -1.16 9.69
CA ILE A 141 10.45 -2.48 10.28
C ILE A 141 11.32 -3.59 9.66
N CYS A 142 12.01 -3.32 8.55
CA CYS A 142 12.75 -4.32 7.77
C CYS A 142 14.25 -4.02 7.69
N ASP A 143 15.08 -5.05 7.54
CA ASP A 143 16.53 -4.89 7.29
C ASP A 143 16.81 -4.45 5.84
N SER A 144 16.06 -5.00 4.87
CA SER A 144 16.14 -4.63 3.46
C SER A 144 14.75 -4.41 2.85
N VAL A 145 14.69 -3.51 1.86
CA VAL A 145 13.45 -3.14 1.18
C VAL A 145 13.67 -3.06 -0.32
N ASP A 146 12.89 -3.85 -1.06
CA ASP A 146 12.89 -3.87 -2.51
C ASP A 146 11.56 -3.33 -3.03
N MET A 147 11.63 -2.63 -4.17
CA MET A 147 10.53 -1.85 -4.69
C MET A 147 10.10 -2.32 -6.07
N TYR A 148 8.81 -2.62 -6.23
CA TYR A 148 8.23 -3.10 -7.49
C TYR A 148 7.11 -2.17 -7.94
N GLY A 149 7.06 -1.82 -9.23
CA GLY A 149 5.93 -1.05 -9.78
C GLY A 149 5.86 0.42 -9.35
N PHE A 150 7.02 1.04 -9.10
CA PHE A 150 7.19 2.46 -8.80
C PHE A 150 7.71 3.25 -10.01
N THR A 151 7.28 2.92 -11.22
CA THR A 151 7.69 3.63 -12.44
C THR A 151 6.58 4.54 -12.96
N VAL A 152 6.99 5.51 -13.76
CA VAL A 152 6.13 6.35 -14.59
C VAL A 152 6.64 6.36 -16.01
N ASP A 153 5.74 6.59 -16.96
CA ASP A 153 6.12 6.90 -18.33
C ASP A 153 7.15 8.05 -18.34
N PRO A 154 8.28 7.93 -19.07
CA PRO A 154 9.32 8.97 -19.13
C PRO A 154 8.78 10.35 -19.55
N GLY A 155 7.68 10.38 -20.32
CA GLY A 155 7.01 11.60 -20.74
C GLY A 155 6.02 12.17 -19.73
N TYR A 156 5.70 11.45 -18.64
CA TYR A 156 4.62 11.74 -17.69
C TYR A 156 3.27 11.98 -18.38
N LYS A 157 3.09 11.44 -19.59
CA LYS A 157 1.90 11.71 -20.41
C LYS A 157 0.73 10.86 -19.95
N GLU A 158 1.04 9.61 -19.60
CA GLU A 158 0.07 8.63 -19.15
C GLU A 158 0.57 7.92 -17.89
N TRP A 159 -0.38 7.46 -17.09
CA TRP A 159 -0.11 6.54 -16.00
C TRP A 159 -1.05 5.35 -16.11
N THR A 160 -0.48 4.16 -16.05
CA THR A 160 -1.22 2.90 -16.11
C THR A 160 -1.12 2.22 -14.76
N ARG A 161 -2.19 1.50 -14.41
CA ARG A 161 -2.09 0.46 -13.38
C ARG A 161 -2.10 -0.88 -14.05
N TYR A 162 -1.43 -1.87 -13.46
CA TYR A 162 -1.43 -3.22 -14.01
C TYR A 162 -2.83 -3.86 -14.07
N PHE A 163 -3.81 -3.27 -13.37
CA PHE A 163 -5.19 -3.75 -13.30
C PHE A 163 -6.24 -2.75 -13.82
N SER A 164 -5.83 -1.70 -14.53
CA SER A 164 -6.79 -0.74 -15.13
C SER A 164 -6.30 -0.15 -16.44
N GLU A 165 -7.24 0.34 -17.25
CA GLU A 165 -6.93 1.13 -18.43
C GLU A 165 -6.07 2.36 -18.10
N SER A 166 -5.32 2.81 -19.11
CA SER A 166 -4.47 3.99 -19.04
C SER A 166 -5.26 5.25 -18.73
N ARG A 167 -4.66 6.16 -17.97
CA ARG A 167 -5.24 7.45 -17.63
C ARG A 167 -4.26 8.57 -17.98
N LYS A 168 -4.79 9.72 -18.38
CA LYS A 168 -3.98 10.93 -18.60
C LYS A 168 -3.24 11.32 -17.31
N GLY A 169 -1.96 11.67 -17.48
CA GLY A 169 -1.04 12.08 -16.41
C GLY A 169 -1.57 13.20 -15.52
N HIS A 170 -1.20 13.17 -14.24
CA HIS A 170 -1.30 14.32 -13.35
C HIS A 170 -0.20 15.37 -13.68
N THR A 171 -0.31 16.59 -13.13
CA THR A 171 0.71 17.63 -13.33
C THR A 171 2.13 17.13 -12.97
N PRO A 172 3.14 17.32 -13.84
CA PRO A 172 4.41 16.60 -13.79
C PRO A 172 5.24 16.79 -12.50
N LEU A 173 5.08 17.91 -11.79
CA LEU A 173 5.99 18.32 -10.71
C LEU A 173 5.95 17.42 -9.47
N HIS A 174 4.76 17.09 -8.96
CA HIS A 174 4.66 16.28 -7.74
C HIS A 174 5.01 14.80 -7.99
N GLY A 175 4.68 14.28 -9.17
CA GLY A 175 5.10 12.95 -9.59
C GLY A 175 6.62 12.87 -9.73
N ARG A 176 7.24 13.81 -10.46
CA ARG A 176 8.70 13.82 -10.67
C ARG A 176 9.48 13.85 -9.37
N ALA A 177 9.16 14.75 -8.45
CA ALA A 177 9.87 14.84 -7.17
C ALA A 177 9.76 13.53 -6.36
N TYR A 178 8.61 12.85 -6.45
CA TYR A 178 8.38 11.56 -5.80
C TYR A 178 9.27 10.46 -6.40
N TYR A 179 9.34 10.33 -7.73
CA TYR A 179 10.18 9.32 -8.39
C TYR A 179 11.67 9.64 -8.28
N GLN A 180 12.07 10.90 -8.42
CA GLN A 180 13.45 11.33 -8.22
C GLN A 180 13.95 11.05 -6.80
N MET A 181 13.10 11.20 -5.79
CA MET A 181 13.48 10.85 -4.43
C MET A 181 13.74 9.34 -4.29
N MET A 182 12.98 8.50 -4.98
CA MET A 182 13.18 7.04 -4.96
C MET A 182 14.42 6.62 -5.75
N GLU A 183 14.88 7.39 -6.74
CA GLU A 183 16.18 7.17 -7.41
C GLU A 183 17.38 7.45 -6.49
N CYS A 184 17.18 8.14 -5.36
CA CYS A 184 18.24 8.51 -4.41
C CYS A 184 18.29 7.64 -3.14
N LEU A 185 17.34 6.71 -2.97
CA LEU A 185 17.29 5.75 -1.86
C LEU A 185 18.00 4.46 -2.26
#